data_AF-A0A7V8F3S6-F1
#
_entry.id   AF-A0A7V8F3S6-F1
#
_cell.length_a   1.000
_cell.length_b   1.000
_cell.length_c   1.000
_cell.angle_alpha   90.00
_cell.angle_beta   90.00
_cell.angle_gamma   90.00
#
_symmetry.space_group_name_H-M   'P 1'
#
loop_
_entity.id
_entity.type
_entity.pdbx_description
1 polymer ?
#
loop_
_entity_poly.entity_id
_entity_poly.type
_entity_poly.pdbx_seq_one_letter_code
_entity_poly.pdbx_strand_id
1 'polypeptide(L)'
;MRGRRAVAFALSGLLSLSAFAATPYQAAKAPAKGPVAAQKDRTKALLQFQKDLASVVALSTEAEPLLGAALLARPLVNPPQVLTYHALLERASRNADAGPRVAWAQLADCDAKAGACPNADAVASLVSQAPDNAAVWLLKLGMDVPQGNDKQAREDLAKAAVAKSYDDYLGASMKALAMSVSQLPPPPDTFDPLQGAGAAGVQMEIVFGLAATQPLPMFPATAQYCEGHKDDEGVVADCLKLAKVLEWGSSPLGRSLGLHLRETLASDTADQLSAKNARVNLVWQMQQFARLHMEGLGDRAKAQKLLSLARSGGTEMSVILGSLNAYGIKAEAPPGWEPAKLESAK
;
A
#
# COMPACT_ATOMS: atom_id res chain seq x y z
N MET A 1 -44.11 8.69 41.53
CA MET A 1 -43.35 8.65 42.81
C MET A 1 -42.01 8.00 42.49
N ARG A 2 -40.92 8.78 42.32
CA ARG A 2 -39.87 9.08 43.32
C ARG A 2 -39.14 7.84 43.88
N GLY A 3 -37.82 7.75 43.59
CA GLY A 3 -36.79 7.13 44.44
C GLY A 3 -35.95 6.05 43.74
N ARG A 4 -34.84 6.36 43.06
CA ARG A 4 -33.43 6.51 43.54
C ARG A 4 -32.79 5.27 44.18
N ARG A 5 -31.77 4.72 43.51
CA ARG A 5 -30.33 4.55 43.90
C ARG A 5 -29.67 3.60 42.87
N ALA A 6 -28.84 4.05 41.93
CA ALA A 6 -27.43 4.45 42.08
C ALA A 6 -26.53 3.35 42.68
N VAL A 7 -25.89 2.56 41.82
CA VAL A 7 -24.54 2.02 42.05
C VAL A 7 -23.71 2.34 40.81
N ALA A 8 -22.66 3.11 41.03
CA ALA A 8 -21.66 3.47 40.05
C ALA A 8 -20.66 2.32 39.90
N PHE A 9 -20.39 1.91 38.67
CA PHE A 9 -19.08 1.41 38.28
C PHE A 9 -18.55 2.35 37.21
N ALA A 10 -17.48 3.04 37.56
CA ALA A 10 -16.73 3.96 36.73
C ALA A 10 -15.45 3.28 36.27
N LEU A 11 -15.02 3.64 35.05
CA LEU A 11 -13.65 3.59 34.52
C LEU A 11 -13.14 2.17 34.25
N SER A 12 -12.66 1.79 33.06
CA SER A 12 -11.67 2.48 32.24
C SER A 12 -11.52 1.73 30.90
N GLY A 13 -11.16 2.44 29.81
CA GLY A 13 -10.45 1.80 28.69
C GLY A 13 -11.22 1.57 27.38
N LEU A 14 -12.13 2.45 27.00
CA LEU A 14 -12.49 2.61 25.59
C LEU A 14 -11.33 3.29 24.86
N LEU A 15 -10.31 2.50 24.47
CA LEU A 15 -9.23 2.95 23.59
C LEU A 15 -9.61 2.65 22.14
N SER A 16 -10.29 3.62 21.54
CA SER A 16 -9.93 4.24 20.25
C SER A 16 -9.38 3.31 19.15
N LEU A 17 -10.20 2.40 18.64
CA LEU A 17 -9.98 1.71 17.36
C LEU A 17 -10.29 2.59 16.12
N SER A 18 -10.38 3.91 16.29
CA SER A 18 -10.73 4.89 15.24
C SER A 18 -9.51 5.47 14.52
N ALA A 19 -8.50 4.67 14.17
CA ALA A 19 -7.33 5.20 13.45
C ALA A 19 -6.84 4.36 12.25
N PHE A 20 -7.54 3.28 11.88
CA PHE A 20 -7.27 2.56 10.62
C PHE A 20 -8.54 2.08 9.91
N ALA A 21 -9.68 2.74 10.14
CA ALA A 21 -10.72 2.77 9.12
C ALA A 21 -10.19 3.64 7.98
N ALA A 22 -10.25 3.14 6.75
CA ALA A 22 -9.94 3.85 5.53
C ALA A 22 -10.65 5.22 5.48
N THR A 23 -10.02 6.26 6.02
CA THR A 23 -10.36 7.64 5.74
C THR A 23 -9.47 8.08 4.60
N PRO A 24 -10.04 8.51 3.45
CA PRO A 24 -9.23 9.11 2.41
C PRO A 24 -8.49 10.27 3.07
N TYR A 25 -7.16 10.29 2.90
CA TYR A 25 -6.30 11.37 3.34
C TYR A 25 -6.96 12.70 2.95
N GLN A 26 -7.62 13.36 3.91
CA GLN A 26 -8.22 14.65 3.65
C GLN A 26 -7.06 15.59 3.45
N ALA A 27 -6.87 15.98 2.20
CA ALA A 27 -5.88 16.94 1.76
C ALA A 27 -5.79 18.07 2.79
N ALA A 28 -4.61 18.19 3.43
CA ALA A 28 -4.22 19.42 4.10
C ALA A 28 -4.63 20.58 3.18
N LYS A 29 -5.38 21.57 3.71
CA LYS A 29 -6.01 22.67 2.98
C LYS A 29 -5.31 22.89 1.64
N ALA A 30 -5.95 22.40 0.58
CA ALA A 30 -5.42 22.51 -0.76
C ALA A 30 -4.99 23.96 -0.98
N PRO A 31 -3.78 24.21 -1.54
CA PRO A 31 -3.45 25.54 -2.03
C PRO A 31 -4.57 25.98 -2.97
N ALA A 32 -4.88 27.28 -2.96
CA ALA A 32 -6.03 27.89 -3.63
C ALA A 32 -6.47 27.12 -4.89
N LYS A 33 -7.70 26.59 -4.88
CA LYS A 33 -8.27 25.82 -5.99
C LYS A 33 -8.06 26.63 -7.28
N GLY A 34 -7.21 26.13 -8.16
CA GLY A 34 -7.14 26.62 -9.53
C GLY A 34 -8.52 26.49 -10.21
N PRO A 35 -8.76 27.19 -11.32
CA PRO A 35 -10.03 27.08 -12.03
C PRO A 35 -10.36 25.62 -12.36
N VAL A 36 -11.58 25.16 -12.04
CA VAL A 36 -12.02 23.76 -12.25
C VAL A 36 -11.82 23.29 -13.71
N ALA A 37 -11.95 24.21 -14.67
CA ALA A 37 -11.67 23.94 -16.08
C ALA A 37 -10.20 23.56 -16.32
N ALA A 38 -9.25 24.32 -15.77
CA ALA A 38 -7.82 24.05 -15.88
C ALA A 38 -7.44 22.70 -15.24
N GLN A 39 -8.10 22.31 -14.15
CA GLN A 39 -7.90 21.00 -13.53
C GLN A 39 -8.42 19.84 -14.41
N LYS A 40 -9.55 20.03 -15.09
CA LYS A 40 -10.14 19.04 -16.00
C LYS A 40 -9.26 18.85 -17.25
N ASP A 41 -8.72 19.94 -17.78
CA ASP A 41 -7.81 19.92 -18.93
C ASP A 41 -6.48 19.24 -18.58
N ARG A 42 -5.89 19.54 -17.42
CA ARG A 42 -4.70 18.86 -16.90
C ARG A 42 -4.93 17.36 -16.72
N THR A 43 -6.07 16.95 -16.18
CA THR A 43 -6.42 15.53 -16.00
C THR A 43 -6.44 14.80 -17.35
N LYS A 44 -7.04 15.43 -18.37
CA LYS A 44 -7.05 14.89 -19.74
C LYS A 44 -5.64 14.78 -20.32
N ALA A 45 -4.80 15.80 -20.13
CA ALA A 45 -3.40 15.78 -20.57
C ALA A 45 -2.59 14.68 -19.87
N LEU A 46 -2.79 14.47 -18.57
CA LEU A 46 -2.15 13.40 -17.80
C LEU A 46 -2.54 12.00 -18.30
N LEU A 47 -3.84 11.78 -18.58
CA LEU A 47 -4.31 10.50 -19.13
C LEU A 47 -3.77 10.25 -20.54
N GLN A 48 -3.71 11.29 -21.37
CA GLN A 48 -3.11 11.18 -22.70
C GLN A 48 -1.60 10.85 -22.60
N PHE A 49 -0.87 11.53 -21.73
CA PHE A 49 0.55 11.25 -21.50
C PHE A 49 0.78 9.82 -20.98
N GLN A 50 -0.05 9.34 -20.05
CA GLN A 50 0.02 7.95 -19.57
C GLN A 50 -0.25 6.95 -20.69
N LYS A 51 -1.21 7.24 -21.59
CA LYS A 51 -1.47 6.42 -22.78
C LYS A 51 -0.25 6.39 -23.72
N ASP A 52 0.40 7.52 -23.94
CA ASP A 52 1.58 7.61 -24.81
C ASP A 52 2.76 6.83 -24.19
N LEU A 53 2.99 6.98 -22.89
CA LEU A 53 3.98 6.18 -22.15
C LEU A 53 3.67 4.68 -22.23
N ALA A 54 2.43 4.27 -21.95
CA ALA A 54 2.02 2.87 -22.04
C ALA A 54 2.25 2.32 -23.45
N SER A 55 1.97 3.11 -24.49
CA SER A 55 2.18 2.72 -25.89
C SER A 55 3.66 2.46 -26.20
N VAL A 56 4.55 3.35 -25.75
CA VAL A 56 6.01 3.20 -25.96
C VAL A 56 6.57 2.03 -25.16
N VAL A 57 6.23 1.95 -23.88
CA VAL A 57 6.75 0.89 -22.99
C VAL A 57 6.25 -0.48 -23.43
N ALA A 58 5.01 -0.58 -23.94
CA ALA A 58 4.41 -1.80 -24.45
C ALA A 58 5.10 -2.40 -25.70
N LEU A 59 6.06 -1.69 -26.32
CA LEU A 59 6.89 -2.25 -27.40
C LEU A 59 7.95 -3.23 -26.87
N SER A 60 8.23 -3.20 -25.57
CA SER A 60 9.15 -4.14 -24.92
C SER A 60 8.59 -5.55 -24.91
N THR A 61 9.47 -6.53 -24.69
CA THR A 61 9.08 -7.95 -24.60
C THR A 61 9.18 -8.50 -23.19
N GLU A 62 10.01 -7.89 -22.36
CA GLU A 62 10.35 -8.31 -20.99
C GLU A 62 9.21 -8.04 -20.00
N ALA A 63 9.12 -8.85 -18.94
CA ALA A 63 7.99 -8.76 -18.01
C ALA A 63 7.94 -7.46 -17.20
N GLU A 64 9.09 -6.89 -16.77
CA GLU A 64 9.10 -5.66 -15.95
C GLU A 64 8.62 -4.41 -16.72
N PRO A 65 9.11 -4.11 -17.95
CA PRO A 65 8.53 -3.05 -18.76
C PRO A 65 7.03 -3.28 -19.06
N LEU A 66 6.62 -4.51 -19.40
CA LEU A 66 5.21 -4.80 -19.67
C LEU A 66 4.32 -4.62 -18.43
N LEU A 67 4.82 -4.95 -17.23
CA LEU A 67 4.18 -4.60 -15.97
C LEU A 67 4.04 -3.07 -15.83
N GLY A 68 5.10 -2.31 -16.09
CA GLY A 68 5.05 -0.85 -16.08
C GLY A 68 4.01 -0.26 -17.05
N ALA A 69 3.95 -0.78 -18.28
CA ALA A 69 2.95 -0.42 -19.26
C ALA A 69 1.53 -0.74 -18.78
N ALA A 70 1.31 -1.93 -18.20
CA ALA A 70 0.02 -2.31 -17.66
C ALA A 70 -0.42 -1.34 -16.56
N LEU A 71 0.46 -1.04 -15.60
CA LEU A 71 0.17 -0.12 -14.50
C LEU A 71 -0.22 1.28 -15.01
N LEU A 72 0.47 1.80 -16.03
CA LEU A 72 0.13 3.06 -16.71
C LEU A 72 -1.21 3.00 -17.46
N ALA A 73 -1.58 1.82 -17.98
CA ALA A 73 -2.82 1.63 -18.71
C ALA A 73 -4.06 1.51 -17.82
N ARG A 74 -3.89 1.16 -16.54
CA ARG A 74 -5.00 0.91 -15.60
C ARG A 74 -6.04 2.04 -15.48
N PRO A 75 -5.67 3.34 -15.40
CA PRO A 75 -6.66 4.42 -15.33
C PRO A 75 -7.23 4.83 -16.69
N LEU A 76 -6.76 4.25 -17.80
CA LEU A 76 -7.21 4.63 -19.14
C LEU A 76 -8.64 4.12 -19.39
N VAL A 77 -9.49 5.02 -19.88
CA VAL A 77 -10.85 4.69 -20.29
C VAL A 77 -10.82 4.23 -21.75
N ASN A 78 -11.28 3.00 -22.01
CA ASN A 78 -11.36 2.39 -23.35
C ASN A 78 -10.06 2.51 -24.17
N PRO A 79 -8.89 2.08 -23.64
CA PRO A 79 -7.67 2.02 -24.44
C PRO A 79 -7.82 1.02 -25.60
N PRO A 80 -7.02 1.12 -26.67
CA PRO A 80 -6.93 0.07 -27.68
C PRO A 80 -6.71 -1.29 -27.04
N GLN A 81 -7.26 -2.37 -27.60
CA GLN A 81 -7.26 -3.71 -26.99
C GLN A 81 -5.86 -4.16 -26.54
N VAL A 82 -4.84 -3.90 -27.36
CA VAL A 82 -3.43 -4.26 -27.10
C VAL A 82 -2.77 -3.47 -25.97
N LEU A 83 -3.40 -2.38 -25.52
CA LEU A 83 -2.97 -1.52 -24.41
C LEU A 83 -3.91 -1.60 -23.21
N THR A 84 -4.81 -2.58 -23.16
CA THR A 84 -5.60 -2.81 -21.96
C THR A 84 -4.73 -3.36 -20.83
N TYR A 85 -5.12 -3.07 -19.58
CA TYR A 85 -4.47 -3.61 -18.38
C TYR A 85 -4.30 -5.13 -18.48
N HIS A 86 -5.40 -5.82 -18.81
CA HIS A 86 -5.45 -7.26 -19.05
C HIS A 86 -4.43 -7.72 -20.10
N ALA A 87 -4.50 -7.18 -21.33
CA ALA A 87 -3.64 -7.63 -22.43
C ALA A 87 -2.14 -7.43 -22.17
N LEU A 88 -1.78 -6.35 -21.46
CA LEU A 88 -0.39 -6.07 -21.10
C LEU A 88 0.13 -7.02 -20.02
N LEU A 89 -0.69 -7.34 -19.01
CA LEU A 89 -0.33 -8.34 -17.99
C LEU A 89 -0.29 -9.76 -18.56
N GLU A 90 -1.17 -10.08 -19.50
CA GLU A 90 -1.20 -11.37 -20.20
C GLU A 90 0.04 -11.56 -21.08
N ARG A 91 0.53 -10.48 -21.72
CA ARG A 91 1.83 -10.49 -22.39
C ARG A 91 2.97 -10.61 -21.39
N ALA A 92 2.92 -9.87 -20.27
CA ALA A 92 3.96 -9.93 -19.25
C ALA A 92 4.11 -11.35 -18.67
N SER A 93 2.99 -12.03 -18.39
CA SER A 93 2.98 -13.35 -17.74
C SER A 93 3.51 -14.49 -18.60
N ARG A 94 3.53 -14.33 -19.93
CA ARG A 94 4.07 -15.32 -20.88
C ARG A 94 5.60 -15.36 -20.92
N ASN A 95 6.28 -14.38 -20.32
CA ASN A 95 7.74 -14.33 -20.33
C ASN A 95 8.37 -15.20 -19.25
N ALA A 96 9.56 -15.73 -19.53
CA ALA A 96 10.29 -16.57 -18.58
C ALA A 96 10.70 -15.83 -17.29
N ASP A 97 10.83 -14.49 -17.35
CA ASP A 97 11.12 -13.63 -16.21
C ASP A 97 9.86 -13.10 -15.50
N ALA A 98 8.67 -13.58 -15.90
CA ALA A 98 7.42 -13.32 -15.23
C ALA A 98 7.46 -13.95 -13.83
N GLY A 99 7.64 -13.10 -12.82
CA GLY A 99 7.61 -13.50 -11.42
C GLY A 99 6.25 -13.22 -10.77
N PRO A 100 6.12 -13.53 -9.47
CA PRO A 100 4.87 -13.34 -8.72
C PRO A 100 4.37 -11.88 -8.71
N ARG A 101 5.24 -10.89 -8.96
CA ARG A 101 4.85 -9.48 -9.14
C ARG A 101 3.83 -9.25 -10.26
N VAL A 102 3.88 -10.03 -11.34
CA VAL A 102 2.91 -9.92 -12.46
C VAL A 102 1.58 -10.53 -12.02
N ALA A 103 1.60 -11.71 -11.40
CA ALA A 103 0.41 -12.33 -10.83
C ALA A 103 -0.24 -11.45 -9.73
N TRP A 104 0.57 -10.74 -8.95
CA TRP A 104 0.07 -9.79 -7.96
C TRP A 104 -0.70 -8.64 -8.60
N ALA A 105 -0.18 -8.04 -9.67
CA ALA A 105 -0.91 -7.02 -10.42
C ALA A 105 -2.22 -7.59 -11.00
N GLN A 106 -2.20 -8.82 -11.52
CA GLN A 106 -3.40 -9.50 -12.06
C GLN A 106 -4.53 -9.67 -11.02
N LEU A 107 -4.28 -9.57 -9.71
CA LEU A 107 -5.36 -9.57 -8.71
C LEU A 107 -6.39 -8.44 -8.96
N ALA A 108 -5.96 -7.31 -9.52
CA ALA A 108 -6.82 -6.18 -9.90
C ALA A 108 -7.46 -6.34 -11.29
N ASP A 109 -7.10 -7.37 -12.05
CA ASP A 109 -7.67 -7.65 -13.36
C ASP A 109 -8.97 -8.46 -13.19
N CYS A 110 -9.99 -7.77 -12.66
CA CYS A 110 -11.25 -8.36 -12.23
C CYS A 110 -12.40 -7.36 -12.36
N ASP A 111 -13.63 -7.86 -12.42
CA ASP A 111 -14.84 -7.03 -12.39
C ASP A 111 -15.29 -6.80 -10.93
N ALA A 112 -14.92 -5.65 -10.38
CA ALA A 112 -15.30 -5.25 -9.02
C ALA A 112 -16.82 -5.07 -8.87
N LYS A 113 -17.54 -4.68 -9.92
CA LYS A 113 -19.00 -4.49 -9.86
C LYS A 113 -19.74 -5.82 -9.84
N ALA A 114 -19.19 -6.83 -10.49
CA ALA A 114 -19.69 -8.19 -10.45
C ALA A 114 -19.28 -8.97 -9.18
N GLY A 115 -18.50 -8.36 -8.27
CA GLY A 115 -17.99 -9.04 -7.08
C GLY A 115 -16.93 -10.10 -7.39
N ALA A 116 -16.28 -10.03 -8.55
CA ALA A 116 -15.29 -11.00 -9.01
C ALA A 116 -13.84 -10.63 -8.62
N CYS A 117 -13.67 -9.73 -7.64
CA CYS A 117 -12.36 -9.30 -7.16
C CYS A 117 -12.04 -9.88 -5.78
N PRO A 118 -10.80 -10.36 -5.55
CA PRO A 118 -9.68 -10.38 -6.49
C PRO A 118 -9.82 -11.46 -7.58
N ASN A 119 -9.06 -11.33 -8.66
CA ASN A 119 -9.00 -12.35 -9.72
C ASN A 119 -8.55 -13.71 -9.15
N ALA A 120 -9.42 -14.73 -9.24
CA ALA A 120 -9.20 -16.05 -8.65
C ALA A 120 -8.02 -16.82 -9.29
N ASP A 121 -7.81 -16.68 -10.60
CA ASP A 121 -6.69 -17.31 -11.31
C ASP A 121 -5.36 -16.71 -10.85
N ALA A 122 -5.33 -15.39 -10.63
CA ALA A 122 -4.18 -14.70 -10.07
C ALA A 122 -3.87 -15.18 -8.64
N VAL A 123 -4.90 -15.39 -7.80
CA VAL A 123 -4.73 -15.98 -6.45
C VAL A 123 -4.13 -17.38 -6.54
N ALA A 124 -4.66 -18.26 -7.41
CA ALA A 124 -4.14 -19.61 -7.59
C ALA A 124 -2.68 -19.60 -8.08
N SER A 125 -2.35 -18.73 -9.03
CA SER A 125 -1.00 -18.52 -9.54
C SER A 125 -0.03 -18.09 -8.43
N LEU A 126 -0.42 -17.13 -7.59
CA LEU A 126 0.39 -16.67 -6.46
C LEU A 126 0.65 -17.75 -5.43
N VAL A 127 -0.35 -18.57 -5.10
CA VAL A 127 -0.18 -19.73 -4.20
C VAL A 127 0.87 -20.70 -4.74
N SER A 128 0.90 -20.91 -6.05
CA SER A 128 1.89 -21.79 -6.68
C SER A 128 3.28 -21.15 -6.77
N GLN A 129 3.36 -19.86 -7.11
CA GLN A 129 4.64 -19.18 -7.40
C GLN A 129 5.35 -18.69 -6.13
N ALA A 130 4.60 -18.31 -5.10
CA ALA A 130 5.11 -17.71 -3.89
C ALA A 130 4.47 -18.30 -2.61
N PRO A 131 4.50 -19.63 -2.42
CA PRO A 131 3.92 -20.27 -1.22
C PRO A 131 4.62 -19.86 0.08
N ASP A 132 5.87 -19.40 0.01
CA ASP A 132 6.65 -18.92 1.16
C ASP A 132 6.42 -17.42 1.46
N ASN A 133 5.48 -16.75 0.78
CA ASN A 133 5.15 -15.33 1.00
C ASN A 133 3.83 -15.19 1.77
N ALA A 134 3.89 -14.61 2.97
CA ALA A 134 2.75 -14.39 3.85
C ALA A 134 1.64 -13.56 3.17
N ALA A 135 1.99 -12.61 2.31
CA ALA A 135 1.00 -11.75 1.65
C ALA A 135 -0.01 -12.55 0.82
N VAL A 136 0.41 -13.66 0.22
CA VAL A 136 -0.46 -14.57 -0.56
C VAL A 136 -1.50 -15.25 0.33
N TRP A 137 -1.09 -15.72 1.50
CA TRP A 137 -1.98 -16.36 2.45
C TRP A 137 -2.92 -15.36 3.13
N LEU A 138 -2.46 -14.12 3.35
CA LEU A 138 -3.31 -13.05 3.85
C LEU A 138 -4.38 -12.60 2.84
N LEU A 139 -4.14 -12.72 1.54
CA LEU A 139 -5.20 -12.54 0.53
C LEU A 139 -6.31 -13.58 0.72
N LYS A 140 -5.93 -14.86 0.84
CA LYS A 140 -6.90 -15.94 1.02
C LYS A 140 -7.67 -15.85 2.33
N LEU A 141 -6.97 -15.61 3.44
CA LEU A 141 -7.60 -15.36 4.74
C LEU A 141 -8.61 -14.21 4.64
N GLY A 142 -8.25 -13.12 3.96
CA GLY A 142 -9.16 -11.99 3.71
C GLY A 142 -10.39 -12.34 2.86
N MET A 143 -10.33 -13.39 2.05
CA MET A 143 -11.48 -13.92 1.31
C MET A 143 -12.34 -14.86 2.15
N ASP A 144 -11.73 -15.65 3.03
CA ASP A 144 -12.40 -16.68 3.83
C ASP A 144 -13.12 -16.13 5.07
N VAL A 145 -12.52 -15.17 5.77
CA VAL A 145 -13.09 -14.59 7.00
C VAL A 145 -14.49 -13.99 6.77
N PRO A 146 -14.72 -13.13 5.75
CA PRO A 146 -16.06 -12.58 5.49
C PRO A 146 -17.10 -13.62 5.09
N GLN A 147 -16.67 -14.79 4.59
CA GLN A 147 -17.55 -15.88 4.18
C GLN A 147 -17.90 -16.85 5.32
N GLY A 148 -17.31 -16.66 6.51
CA GLY A 148 -17.50 -17.57 7.64
C GLY A 148 -16.76 -18.90 7.49
N ASN A 149 -15.77 -18.97 6.59
CA ASN A 149 -14.97 -20.17 6.32
C ASN A 149 -13.85 -20.33 7.36
N ASP A 150 -14.21 -20.47 8.64
CA ASP A 150 -13.25 -20.44 9.76
C ASP A 150 -12.11 -21.47 9.63
N LYS A 151 -12.43 -22.68 9.18
CA LYS A 151 -11.43 -23.73 8.94
C LYS A 151 -10.39 -23.30 7.91
N GLN A 152 -10.83 -22.73 6.78
CA GLN A 152 -9.92 -22.26 5.73
C GLN A 152 -9.12 -21.05 6.21
N ALA A 153 -9.76 -20.11 6.93
CA ALA A 153 -9.09 -18.97 7.53
C ALA A 153 -7.98 -19.41 8.51
N ARG A 154 -8.24 -20.44 9.33
CA ARG A 154 -7.22 -21.02 10.23
C ARG A 154 -6.07 -21.65 9.45
N GLU A 155 -6.37 -22.42 8.41
CA GLU A 155 -5.36 -23.06 7.56
C GLU A 155 -4.47 -22.02 6.86
N ASP A 156 -5.06 -20.94 6.34
CA ASP A 156 -4.31 -19.89 5.67
C ASP A 156 -3.53 -19.00 6.64
N LEU A 157 -4.07 -18.75 7.85
CA LEU A 157 -3.29 -18.13 8.94
C LEU A 157 -2.04 -18.97 9.27
N ALA A 158 -2.20 -20.28 9.44
CA ALA A 158 -1.09 -21.18 9.77
C ALA A 158 0.00 -21.16 8.68
N LYS A 159 -0.38 -21.10 7.40
CA LYS A 159 0.56 -20.95 6.28
C LYS A 159 1.23 -19.58 6.28
N ALA A 160 0.49 -18.51 6.53
CA ALA A 160 1.05 -17.16 6.66
C ALA A 160 2.07 -17.07 7.81
N ALA A 161 1.79 -17.75 8.92
CA ALA A 161 2.63 -17.77 10.12
C ALA A 161 3.98 -18.49 9.92
N VAL A 162 4.06 -19.46 9.01
CA VAL A 162 5.30 -20.20 8.70
C VAL A 162 5.98 -19.72 7.42
N ALA A 163 5.42 -18.72 6.74
CA ALA A 163 6.01 -18.10 5.57
C ALA A 163 7.38 -17.46 5.90
N LYS A 164 8.27 -17.43 4.91
CA LYS A 164 9.63 -16.91 5.07
C LYS A 164 9.73 -15.41 4.89
N SER A 165 8.80 -14.83 4.15
CA SER A 165 8.78 -13.40 3.84
C SER A 165 7.36 -12.85 3.78
N TYR A 166 7.25 -11.53 3.80
CA TYR A 166 6.05 -10.80 3.41
C TYR A 166 6.43 -9.80 2.32
N ASP A 167 5.87 -9.98 1.13
CA ASP A 167 6.01 -9.06 0.00
C ASP A 167 4.67 -8.87 -0.73
N ASP A 168 4.12 -7.67 -0.68
CA ASP A 168 2.94 -7.25 -1.45
C ASP A 168 3.31 -6.59 -2.80
N TYR A 169 4.59 -6.69 -3.21
CA TYR A 169 5.11 -6.27 -4.50
C TYR A 169 4.88 -4.80 -4.86
N LEU A 170 4.54 -3.95 -3.87
CA LEU A 170 4.37 -2.52 -4.09
C LEU A 170 5.67 -1.86 -4.55
N GLY A 171 6.80 -2.26 -3.95
CA GLY A 171 8.13 -1.79 -4.35
C GLY A 171 8.49 -2.18 -5.78
N ALA A 172 8.15 -3.39 -6.21
CA ALA A 172 8.33 -3.83 -7.59
C ALA A 172 7.47 -3.03 -8.57
N SER A 173 6.23 -2.71 -8.19
CA SER A 173 5.32 -1.87 -8.98
C SER A 173 5.84 -0.42 -9.09
N MET A 174 6.33 0.15 -7.98
CA MET A 174 6.98 1.47 -7.97
C MET A 174 8.20 1.49 -8.90
N LYS A 175 9.05 0.46 -8.86
CA LYS A 175 10.21 0.35 -9.74
C LYS A 175 9.79 0.31 -11.22
N ALA A 176 8.87 -0.57 -11.58
CA ALA A 176 8.38 -0.71 -12.96
C ALA A 176 7.81 0.61 -13.49
N LEU A 177 7.02 1.32 -12.67
CA LEU A 177 6.51 2.65 -13.00
C LEU A 177 7.64 3.69 -13.12
N ALA A 178 8.58 3.73 -12.18
CA ALA A 178 9.67 4.71 -12.16
C ALA A 178 10.64 4.57 -13.35
N MET A 179 10.81 3.35 -13.85
CA MET A 179 11.54 3.05 -15.09
C MET A 179 10.74 3.42 -16.34
N SER A 180 9.41 3.33 -16.28
CA SER A 180 8.50 3.65 -17.38
C SER A 180 8.32 5.15 -17.59
N VAL A 181 8.12 5.93 -16.53
CA VAL A 181 7.85 7.38 -16.65
C VAL A 181 9.04 8.19 -17.16
N SER A 182 10.25 7.62 -17.16
CA SER A 182 11.44 8.24 -17.78
C SER A 182 11.55 8.04 -19.29
N GLN A 183 10.69 7.23 -19.90
CA GLN A 183 10.78 6.93 -21.34
C GLN A 183 10.32 8.10 -22.22
N LEU A 184 9.44 8.97 -21.71
CA LEU A 184 9.02 10.20 -22.39
C LEU A 184 8.98 11.38 -21.41
N PRO A 185 9.32 12.60 -21.85
CA PRO A 185 9.09 13.79 -21.06
C PRO A 185 7.58 14.11 -20.99
N PRO A 186 7.02 14.43 -19.81
CA PRO A 186 5.66 14.93 -19.71
C PRO A 186 5.48 16.26 -20.46
N PRO A 187 4.42 16.42 -21.28
CA PRO A 187 4.09 17.69 -21.93
C PRO A 187 3.81 18.81 -20.92
N PRO A 188 4.08 20.09 -21.24
CA PRO A 188 3.82 21.21 -20.32
C PRO A 188 2.40 21.29 -19.77
N ASP A 189 1.39 20.90 -20.56
CA ASP A 189 -0.03 20.89 -20.16
C ASP A 189 -0.35 19.88 -19.03
N THR A 190 0.60 19.00 -18.69
CA THR A 190 0.49 18.07 -17.55
C THR A 190 0.96 18.70 -16.24
N PHE A 191 1.68 19.83 -16.28
CA PHE A 191 2.27 20.43 -15.10
C PHE A 191 1.18 21.03 -14.20
N ASP A 192 1.34 20.85 -12.89
CA ASP A 192 0.49 21.56 -11.93
C ASP A 192 1.00 23.01 -11.81
N PRO A 193 0.19 24.03 -12.15
CA PRO A 193 0.62 25.43 -12.06
C PRO A 193 0.89 25.88 -10.62
N LEU A 194 0.43 25.13 -9.61
CA LEU A 194 0.68 25.39 -8.19
C LEU A 194 1.97 24.72 -7.67
N GLN A 195 2.66 23.95 -8.51
CA GLN A 195 3.83 23.17 -8.13
C GLN A 195 5.07 23.54 -8.95
N GLY A 196 6.24 23.45 -8.34
CA GLY A 196 7.52 23.89 -8.92
C GLY A 196 8.35 22.81 -9.60
N ALA A 197 8.04 21.51 -9.43
CA ALA A 197 8.91 20.44 -9.91
C ALA A 197 8.80 20.13 -11.42
N GLY A 198 7.79 20.69 -12.12
CA GLY A 198 7.55 20.49 -13.55
C GLY A 198 7.43 19.00 -13.92
N ALA A 199 8.14 18.58 -14.97
CA ALA A 199 8.18 17.19 -15.43
C ALA A 199 8.49 16.17 -14.33
N ALA A 200 9.43 16.47 -13.42
CA ALA A 200 9.79 15.55 -12.34
C ALA A 200 8.63 15.37 -11.34
N GLY A 201 7.87 16.43 -11.08
CA GLY A 201 6.65 16.37 -10.27
C GLY A 201 5.57 15.49 -10.89
N VAL A 202 5.35 15.63 -12.20
CA VAL A 202 4.37 14.78 -12.94
C VAL A 202 4.78 13.31 -12.91
N GLN A 203 6.05 13.01 -13.17
CA GLN A 203 6.57 11.64 -13.10
C GLN A 203 6.40 11.05 -11.69
N MET A 204 6.67 11.84 -10.66
CA MET A 204 6.50 11.44 -9.26
C MET A 204 5.04 11.17 -8.90
N GLU A 205 4.12 12.05 -9.32
CA GLU A 205 2.67 11.87 -9.13
C GLU A 205 2.19 10.56 -9.78
N ILE A 206 2.62 10.26 -11.01
CA ILE A 206 2.26 9.02 -11.70
C ILE A 206 2.81 7.79 -10.95
N VAL A 207 4.10 7.79 -10.59
CA VAL A 207 4.77 6.63 -9.97
C VAL A 207 4.13 6.28 -8.62
N PHE A 208 4.10 7.23 -7.69
CA PHE A 208 3.60 6.96 -6.35
C PHE A 208 2.07 6.87 -6.32
N GLY A 209 1.38 7.66 -7.15
CA GLY A 209 -0.07 7.62 -7.26
C GLY A 209 -0.58 6.28 -7.78
N LEU A 210 -0.02 5.77 -8.87
CA LEU A 210 -0.44 4.47 -9.43
C LEU A 210 0.04 3.28 -8.58
N ALA A 211 1.24 3.36 -7.98
CA ALA A 211 1.68 2.33 -7.05
C ALA A 211 0.71 2.19 -5.86
N ALA A 212 0.25 3.30 -5.27
CA ALA A 212 -0.72 3.27 -4.16
C ALA A 212 -2.08 2.61 -4.50
N THR A 213 -2.35 2.31 -5.77
CA THR A 213 -3.57 1.61 -6.19
C THR A 213 -3.42 0.08 -6.25
N GLN A 214 -2.21 -0.47 -6.02
CA GLN A 214 -2.01 -1.91 -6.12
C GLN A 214 -2.90 -2.70 -5.14
N PRO A 215 -3.27 -3.94 -5.50
CA PRO A 215 -3.91 -4.88 -4.58
C PRO A 215 -3.14 -5.00 -3.27
N LEU A 216 -3.88 -5.06 -2.16
CA LEU A 216 -3.37 -5.26 -0.81
C LEU A 216 -4.15 -6.40 -0.13
N PRO A 217 -3.52 -7.17 0.77
CA PRO A 217 -4.25 -8.08 1.63
C PRO A 217 -5.27 -7.35 2.50
N MET A 218 -6.33 -8.05 2.90
CA MET A 218 -7.35 -7.49 3.78
C MET A 218 -6.89 -7.50 5.25
N PHE A 219 -5.92 -6.65 5.60
CA PHE A 219 -5.33 -6.60 6.96
C PHE A 219 -6.36 -6.51 8.10
N PRO A 220 -7.47 -5.74 7.98
CA PRO A 220 -8.47 -5.69 9.04
C PRO A 220 -9.11 -7.05 9.34
N ALA A 221 -9.32 -7.89 8.32
CA ALA A 221 -9.87 -9.23 8.51
C ALA A 221 -8.91 -10.12 9.30
N THR A 222 -7.61 -10.02 9.04
CA THR A 222 -6.58 -10.74 9.83
C THR A 222 -6.55 -10.28 11.27
N ALA A 223 -6.57 -8.96 11.52
CA ALA A 223 -6.60 -8.42 12.88
C ALA A 223 -7.85 -8.89 13.64
N GLN A 224 -9.03 -8.79 13.02
CA GLN A 224 -10.30 -9.25 13.59
C GLN A 224 -10.28 -10.75 13.87
N TYR A 225 -9.75 -11.57 12.96
CA TYR A 225 -9.63 -13.00 13.14
C TYR A 225 -8.76 -13.34 14.37
N CYS A 226 -7.57 -12.73 14.45
CA CYS A 226 -6.64 -12.96 15.55
C CYS A 226 -7.20 -12.49 16.90
N GLU A 227 -7.82 -11.31 16.97
CA GLU A 227 -8.41 -10.78 18.20
C GLU A 227 -9.64 -11.57 18.65
N GLY A 228 -10.47 -12.01 17.69
CA GLY A 228 -11.66 -12.82 17.93
C GLY A 228 -11.35 -14.21 18.50
N HIS A 229 -10.12 -14.68 18.33
CA HIS A 229 -9.65 -16.01 18.77
C HIS A 229 -8.54 -15.92 19.82
N LYS A 230 -8.48 -14.83 20.60
CA LYS A 230 -7.46 -14.64 21.65
C LYS A 230 -7.46 -15.71 22.75
N ASP A 231 -8.56 -16.46 22.89
CA ASP A 231 -8.70 -17.54 23.87
C ASP A 231 -8.19 -18.89 23.32
N ASP A 232 -7.83 -18.98 22.03
CA ASP A 232 -7.18 -20.14 21.41
C ASP A 232 -5.66 -19.91 21.35
N GLU A 233 -4.92 -20.58 22.24
CA GLU A 233 -3.46 -20.48 22.33
C GLU A 233 -2.75 -20.81 21.01
N GLY A 234 -3.32 -21.71 20.21
CA GLY A 234 -2.79 -22.05 18.88
C GLY A 234 -2.97 -20.89 17.90
N VAL A 235 -4.15 -20.25 17.86
CA VAL A 235 -4.37 -19.08 16.98
C VAL A 235 -3.43 -17.96 17.39
N VAL A 236 -3.35 -17.68 18.69
CA VAL A 236 -2.45 -16.65 19.24
C VAL A 236 -1.01 -16.92 18.83
N ALA A 237 -0.53 -18.16 18.95
CA ALA A 237 0.82 -18.53 18.55
C ALA A 237 1.08 -18.28 17.05
N ASP A 238 0.13 -18.61 16.18
CA ASP A 238 0.26 -18.39 14.74
C ASP A 238 0.18 -16.90 14.38
N CYS A 239 -0.71 -16.13 15.03
CA CYS A 239 -0.79 -14.67 14.86
C CYS A 239 0.50 -13.97 15.31
N LEU A 240 1.14 -14.41 16.40
CA LEU A 240 2.42 -13.86 16.86
C LEU A 240 3.60 -14.25 15.96
N LYS A 241 3.60 -15.46 15.38
CA LYS A 241 4.59 -15.82 14.34
C LYS A 241 4.41 -14.97 13.08
N LEU A 242 3.18 -14.82 12.62
CA LEU A 242 2.85 -13.93 11.51
C LEU A 242 3.31 -12.49 11.79
N ALA A 243 3.07 -11.99 13.00
CA ALA A 243 3.48 -10.65 13.40
C ALA A 243 4.98 -10.41 13.19
N LYS A 244 5.81 -11.40 13.53
CA LYS A 244 7.25 -11.36 13.30
C LYS A 244 7.60 -11.31 11.80
N VAL A 245 6.91 -12.06 10.95
CA VAL A 245 7.12 -12.01 9.49
C VAL A 245 6.75 -10.62 8.95
N LEU A 246 5.63 -10.06 9.41
CA LEU A 246 5.11 -8.78 8.97
C LEU A 246 5.94 -7.57 9.40
N GLU A 247 6.56 -7.61 10.58
CA GLU A 247 7.36 -6.49 11.09
C GLU A 247 8.60 -6.16 10.28
N TRP A 248 9.12 -7.17 9.57
CA TRP A 248 10.23 -7.06 8.63
C TRP A 248 9.76 -7.10 7.17
N GLY A 249 8.45 -6.96 6.95
CA GLY A 249 7.80 -7.07 5.66
C GLY A 249 8.01 -5.88 4.73
N SER A 250 7.55 -6.03 3.49
CA SER A 250 7.72 -5.08 2.40
C SER A 250 7.02 -3.71 2.58
N SER A 251 5.93 -3.62 3.34
CA SER A 251 5.10 -2.41 3.39
C SER A 251 4.81 -1.91 4.82
N PRO A 252 4.56 -0.60 4.99
CA PRO A 252 4.14 -0.02 6.26
C PRO A 252 2.85 -0.63 6.78
N LEU A 253 1.92 -1.01 5.90
CA LEU A 253 0.65 -1.60 6.32
C LEU A 253 0.84 -3.01 6.89
N GLY A 254 1.64 -3.86 6.22
CA GLY A 254 2.04 -5.15 6.76
C GLY A 254 2.73 -4.99 8.13
N ARG A 255 3.73 -4.10 8.20
CA ARG A 255 4.45 -3.81 9.47
C ARG A 255 3.52 -3.30 10.57
N SER A 256 2.55 -2.44 10.23
CA SER A 256 1.55 -1.94 11.17
C SER A 256 0.69 -3.07 11.75
N LEU A 257 0.24 -4.01 10.91
CA LEU A 257 -0.49 -5.20 11.37
C LEU A 257 0.38 -6.06 12.29
N GLY A 258 1.63 -6.34 11.93
CA GLY A 258 2.50 -7.15 12.78
C GLY A 258 2.71 -6.54 14.17
N LEU A 259 3.02 -5.24 14.21
CA LEU A 259 3.16 -4.52 15.48
C LEU A 259 1.86 -4.49 16.28
N HIS A 260 0.71 -4.35 15.62
CA HIS A 260 -0.59 -4.40 16.27
C HIS A 260 -0.85 -5.77 16.92
N LEU A 261 -0.57 -6.86 16.22
CA LEU A 261 -0.74 -8.22 16.75
C LEU A 261 0.15 -8.48 17.97
N ARG A 262 1.41 -8.00 17.99
CA ARG A 262 2.25 -8.08 19.19
C ARG A 262 1.75 -7.19 20.32
N GLU A 263 1.30 -5.98 20.02
CA GLU A 263 0.75 -5.07 21.04
C GLU A 263 -0.48 -5.67 21.73
N THR A 264 -1.32 -6.40 21.02
CA THR A 264 -2.59 -6.91 21.54
C THR A 264 -2.53 -8.35 22.08
N LEU A 265 -1.70 -9.21 21.52
CA LEU A 265 -1.70 -10.65 21.81
C LEU A 265 -0.49 -11.13 22.61
N ALA A 266 0.60 -10.37 22.68
CA ALA A 266 1.76 -10.79 23.46
C ALA A 266 1.41 -10.89 24.94
N SER A 267 1.90 -11.91 25.63
CA SER A 267 1.70 -12.08 27.07
C SER A 267 2.63 -11.21 27.92
N ASP A 268 3.78 -10.80 27.38
CA ASP A 268 4.74 -9.94 28.06
C ASP A 268 4.44 -8.46 27.83
N THR A 269 4.24 -7.71 28.92
CA THR A 269 4.04 -6.27 28.91
C THR A 269 5.20 -5.48 28.27
N ALA A 270 6.44 -5.98 28.38
CA ALA A 270 7.59 -5.34 27.74
C ALA A 270 7.50 -5.46 26.21
N ASP A 271 7.05 -6.60 25.69
CA ASP A 271 6.81 -6.82 24.26
C ASP A 271 5.69 -5.92 23.74
N GLN A 272 4.58 -5.82 24.49
CA GLN A 272 3.47 -4.93 24.13
C GLN A 272 3.92 -3.46 24.05
N LEU A 273 4.70 -3.00 25.04
CA LEU A 273 5.21 -1.62 25.05
C LEU A 273 6.22 -1.37 23.93
N SER A 274 7.09 -2.34 23.65
CA SER A 274 8.04 -2.27 22.54
C SER A 274 7.33 -2.15 21.19
N ALA A 275 6.30 -2.98 20.97
CA ALA A 275 5.48 -2.93 19.76
C ALA A 275 4.76 -1.58 19.62
N LYS A 276 4.16 -1.08 20.70
CA LYS A 276 3.54 0.25 20.74
C LYS A 276 4.51 1.38 20.37
N ASN A 277 5.71 1.38 20.93
CA ASN A 277 6.75 2.37 20.59
C ASN A 277 7.19 2.27 19.12
N ALA A 278 7.34 1.04 18.61
CA ALA A 278 7.66 0.82 17.21
C ALA A 278 6.53 1.30 16.26
N ARG A 279 5.26 1.22 16.67
CA ARG A 279 4.14 1.81 15.91
C ARG A 279 4.23 3.33 15.85
N VAL A 280 4.57 3.98 16.96
CA VAL A 280 4.81 5.44 16.97
C VAL A 280 5.92 5.82 15.97
N ASN A 281 7.03 5.08 15.96
CA ASN A 281 8.10 5.27 14.99
C ASN A 281 7.65 5.04 13.54
N LEU A 282 6.82 4.02 13.28
CA LEU A 282 6.28 3.78 11.95
C LEU A 282 5.38 4.93 11.47
N VAL A 283 4.51 5.46 12.34
CA VAL A 283 3.67 6.63 11.99
C VAL A 283 4.55 7.84 11.71
N TRP A 284 5.60 8.08 12.52
CA TRP A 284 6.59 9.13 12.25
C TRP A 284 7.23 8.97 10.87
N GLN A 285 7.72 7.77 10.54
CA GLN A 285 8.34 7.47 9.23
C GLN A 285 7.38 7.81 8.08
N MET A 286 6.13 7.39 8.18
CA MET A 286 5.11 7.65 7.16
C MET A 286 4.82 9.14 7.02
N GLN A 287 4.71 9.88 8.13
CA GLN A 287 4.49 11.33 8.07
C GLN A 287 5.67 12.08 7.49
N GLN A 288 6.90 11.71 7.84
CA GLN A 288 8.10 12.32 7.26
C GLN A 288 8.23 12.00 5.77
N PHE A 289 7.92 10.77 5.36
CA PHE A 289 7.91 10.39 3.95
C PHE A 289 6.82 11.13 3.17
N ALA A 290 5.61 11.25 3.72
CA ALA A 290 4.54 12.05 3.12
C ALA A 290 4.94 13.53 3.00
N ARG A 291 5.65 14.10 3.99
CA ARG A 291 6.21 15.45 3.90
C ARG A 291 7.22 15.56 2.75
N LEU A 292 8.18 14.64 2.67
CA LEU A 292 9.16 14.60 1.56
C LEU A 292 8.45 14.47 0.21
N HIS A 293 7.39 13.66 0.16
CA HIS A 293 6.60 13.49 -1.05
C HIS A 293 5.96 14.82 -1.50
N MET A 294 5.28 15.51 -0.59
CA MET A 294 4.65 16.82 -0.88
C MET A 294 5.69 17.89 -1.24
N GLU A 295 6.80 17.97 -0.52
CA GLU A 295 7.90 18.88 -0.86
C GLU A 295 8.50 18.56 -2.23
N GLY A 296 8.54 17.27 -2.61
CA GLY A 296 9.03 16.81 -3.90
C GLY A 296 8.19 17.31 -5.07
N LEU A 297 6.86 17.45 -4.90
CA LEU A 297 6.02 18.05 -5.94
C LEU A 297 6.41 19.51 -6.21
N GLY A 298 6.91 20.24 -5.21
CA GLY A 298 7.38 21.62 -5.33
C GLY A 298 8.84 21.78 -5.77
N ASP A 299 9.67 20.75 -5.61
CA ASP A 299 11.13 20.81 -5.78
C ASP A 299 11.63 19.74 -6.76
N ARG A 300 12.14 20.18 -7.91
CA ARG A 300 12.65 19.30 -8.98
C ARG A 300 13.76 18.36 -8.50
N ALA A 301 14.74 18.86 -7.74
CA ALA A 301 15.87 18.04 -7.30
C ALA A 301 15.39 16.96 -6.33
N LYS A 302 14.43 17.31 -5.47
CA LYS A 302 13.79 16.38 -4.55
C LYS A 302 12.96 15.31 -5.26
N ALA A 303 12.11 15.71 -6.22
CA ALA A 303 11.37 14.77 -7.05
C ALA A 303 12.29 13.78 -7.76
N GLN A 304 13.37 14.27 -8.38
CA GLN A 304 14.35 13.42 -9.07
C GLN A 304 15.03 12.42 -8.13
N LYS A 305 15.39 12.86 -6.91
CA LYS A 305 16.02 11.98 -5.91
C LYS A 305 15.05 10.89 -5.44
N LEU A 306 13.80 11.23 -5.15
CA LEU A 306 12.76 10.26 -4.75
C LEU A 306 12.45 9.28 -5.88
N LEU A 307 12.37 9.74 -7.12
CA LEU A 307 12.23 8.88 -8.31
C LEU A 307 13.44 7.95 -8.47
N SER A 308 14.66 8.43 -8.23
CA SER A 308 15.86 7.59 -8.28
C SER A 308 15.83 6.48 -7.23
N LEU A 309 15.31 6.75 -6.02
CA LEU A 309 15.14 5.74 -4.99
C LEU A 309 14.09 4.70 -5.42
N ALA A 310 12.96 5.13 -5.99
CA ALA A 310 11.97 4.20 -6.55
C ALA A 310 12.56 3.30 -7.66
N ARG A 311 13.44 3.84 -8.53
CA ARG A 311 14.13 3.05 -9.58
C ARG A 311 15.11 2.03 -9.04
N SER A 312 15.71 2.26 -7.86
CA SER A 312 16.60 1.28 -7.23
C SER A 312 15.86 0.01 -6.80
N GLY A 313 14.53 0.06 -6.69
CA GLY A 313 13.69 -1.08 -6.33
C GLY A 313 13.72 -1.37 -4.84
N GLY A 314 13.59 -2.66 -4.51
CA GLY A 314 13.36 -3.11 -3.15
C GLY A 314 11.87 -3.10 -2.78
N THR A 315 11.58 -2.91 -1.50
CA THR A 315 10.24 -2.87 -0.92
C THR A 315 9.75 -1.44 -0.73
N GLU A 316 8.47 -1.24 -0.42
CA GLU A 316 7.98 0.10 -0.06
C GLU A 316 8.70 0.64 1.18
N MET A 317 8.88 -0.20 2.19
CA MET A 317 9.64 0.15 3.39
C MET A 317 11.08 0.56 3.08
N SER A 318 11.77 -0.11 2.15
CA SER A 318 13.13 0.30 1.77
C SER A 318 13.16 1.64 1.04
N VAL A 319 12.16 1.93 0.20
CA VAL A 319 12.03 3.24 -0.46
C VAL A 319 11.77 4.34 0.57
N ILE A 320 10.89 4.10 1.54
CA ILE A 320 10.60 5.04 2.63
C ILE A 320 11.86 5.30 3.46
N LEU A 321 12.48 4.27 4.02
CA LEU A 321 13.65 4.40 4.88
C LEU A 321 14.85 4.97 4.11
N GLY A 322 15.04 4.55 2.86
CA GLY A 322 16.05 5.10 1.96
C GLY A 322 15.83 6.59 1.70
N SER A 323 14.58 7.02 1.56
CA SER A 323 14.22 8.44 1.40
C SER A 323 14.52 9.24 2.67
N LEU A 324 14.13 8.75 3.85
CA LEU A 324 14.43 9.42 5.12
C LEU A 324 15.95 9.57 5.32
N ASN A 325 16.70 8.48 5.12
CA ASN A 325 18.15 8.48 5.22
C ASN A 325 18.80 9.45 4.22
N ALA A 326 18.32 9.49 2.97
CA ALA A 326 18.82 10.38 1.93
C ALA A 326 18.63 11.87 2.25
N TYR A 327 17.73 12.22 3.18
CA TYR A 327 17.49 13.59 3.65
C TYR A 327 17.91 13.82 5.11
N GLY A 328 18.68 12.90 5.70
CA GLY A 328 19.17 13.03 7.08
C GLY A 328 18.06 12.98 8.14
N ILE A 329 16.89 12.42 7.81
CA ILE A 329 15.77 12.28 8.74
C ILE A 329 15.91 10.95 9.47
N LYS A 330 15.90 11.00 10.81
CA LYS A 330 15.95 9.80 11.66
C LYS A 330 14.67 8.97 11.51
N ALA A 331 14.83 7.65 11.55
CA ALA A 331 13.72 6.71 11.47
C ALA A 331 12.91 6.64 12.77
N GLU A 332 13.53 6.98 13.90
CA GLU A 332 12.86 7.09 15.19
C GLU A 332 12.21 8.46 15.36
N ALA A 333 11.02 8.47 15.97
CA ALA A 333 10.35 9.69 16.36
C ALA A 333 11.17 10.40 17.46
N PRO A 334 11.22 11.75 17.47
CA PRO A 334 11.88 12.46 18.56
C PRO A 334 11.18 12.19 19.91
N PRO A 335 11.90 12.27 21.05
CA PRO A 335 11.30 12.06 22.36
C PRO A 335 10.09 12.98 22.59
N GLY A 336 9.00 12.41 23.10
CA GLY A 336 7.76 13.14 23.36
C GLY A 336 6.94 13.51 22.12
N TRP A 337 7.34 13.03 20.93
CA TRP A 337 6.53 13.18 19.73
C TRP A 337 5.25 12.34 19.82
N GLU A 338 4.12 12.95 19.50
CA GLU A 338 2.84 12.27 19.34
C GLU A 338 2.33 12.50 17.92
N PRO A 339 1.64 11.51 17.31
CA PRO A 339 0.93 11.73 16.06
C PRO A 339 -0.01 12.93 16.20
N ALA A 340 0.04 13.86 15.23
CA ALA A 340 -0.87 15.00 15.23
C ALA A 340 -2.32 14.52 15.40
N LYS A 341 -3.00 14.97 16.47
CA LYS A 341 -4.44 14.78 16.62
C LYS A 341 -5.09 15.57 15.49
N LEU A 342 -5.74 14.87 14.56
CA LEU A 342 -6.64 15.51 13.61
C LEU A 342 -7.74 16.19 14.44
N GLU A 343 -7.67 17.50 14.60
CA GLU A 343 -8.79 18.26 15.12
C GLU A 343 -9.98 17.98 14.20
N SER A 344 -11.00 17.29 14.72
CA SER A 344 -12.27 17.12 14.04
C SER A 344 -12.83 18.52 13.79
N ALA A 345 -12.75 18.98 12.54
CA ALA A 345 -13.36 20.22 12.10
C ALA A 345 -14.84 20.18 12.50
N LYS A 346 -15.24 21.11 13.37
CA LYS A 346 -16.64 21.43 13.64
C LYS A 346 -17.26 22.08 12.41
#